data_AF-A0A370APJ4-F1
#
_entry.id   AF-A0A370APJ4-F1
#
_cell.length_a   1.000
_cell.length_b   1.000
_cell.length_c   1.000
_cell.angle_alpha   90.00
_cell.angle_beta   90.00
_cell.angle_gamma   90.00
#
_symmetry.space_group_name_H-M   'P 1'
#
loop_
_entity.id
_entity.type
_entity.pdbx_description
1 polymer ?
#
loop_
_entity_poly.entity_id
_entity_poly.type
_entity_poly.pdbx_seq_one_letter_code
_entity_poly.pdbx_strand_id
1 'polypeptide(L)'
;MRRFWEICYYLMMKRVILFLIVIFSFFSCSNRDTDSGDIFIKLSDQNWELKADGTEKIITISEEEFSDLTVFLDDGKGFLEISTTFTLMTEPEEDNLFAFYGGRIIVADELYVNDSLLGRTGQFPPDWHNDWNKDRFYIIPAPLLNQRGENTIRLKIFVNKEGLIDGPLIFGSYNIIEQFYLTRRFLHQDINAFISVIFLFFGFYNLFIYLRRKKDSEFFWFAVLLFIFSLNQSSLFHTSIPGFNYQILSPMQWMKFYAVVEFSLTYSALRFFESFGRFPVKKGRVLLVFVIPVLSLLITFFIEEYGMLRKSLGYFEITLLIPLIYFLFRLYLNRKESARIIPLITFGFIPALITILHDLTLPHLIQGYSIFISGAGLPLFLLTTNIILAHEFVKDRNMIDEINLNLESLVQERSRELVKANEKLNEHNKKDRLIDKYDLTPREKEILRYILNGYTNDEIAEGLSISIRTINTHLYNLYRKLEVHSRVEIFSLLNNSF
;
A
#
# COMPACT_ATOMS: atom_id res chain seq x y z
N MET A 1 -16.90 22.01 12.87
CA MET A 1 -16.20 20.85 12.27
C MET A 1 -16.45 20.68 10.77
N ARG A 2 -17.70 20.70 10.26
CA ARG A 2 -17.99 20.52 8.82
C ARG A 2 -17.29 21.55 7.91
N ARG A 3 -17.31 22.84 8.29
CA ARG A 3 -16.58 23.92 7.58
C ARG A 3 -15.05 23.78 7.60
N PHE A 4 -14.48 23.16 8.64
CA PHE A 4 -13.03 22.92 8.71
C PHE A 4 -12.61 21.83 7.71
N TRP A 5 -13.42 20.76 7.61
CA TRP A 5 -13.22 19.70 6.61
C TRP A 5 -13.44 20.18 5.18
N GLU A 6 -14.39 21.09 4.93
CA GLU A 6 -14.57 21.70 3.60
C GLU A 6 -13.39 22.59 3.21
N ILE A 7 -12.82 23.35 4.15
CA ILE A 7 -11.62 24.18 3.90
C ILE A 7 -10.38 23.30 3.69
N CYS A 8 -10.20 22.23 4.48
CA CYS A 8 -9.12 21.27 4.27
C CYS A 8 -9.26 20.50 2.95
N TYR A 9 -10.48 20.08 2.58
CA TYR A 9 -10.76 19.45 1.29
C TYR A 9 -10.53 20.40 0.12
N TYR A 10 -10.92 21.68 0.24
CA TYR A 10 -10.70 22.70 -0.78
C TYR A 10 -9.21 23.07 -0.93
N LEU A 11 -8.45 23.14 0.18
CA LEU A 11 -7.00 23.35 0.16
C LEU A 11 -6.24 22.13 -0.38
N MET A 12 -6.69 20.92 -0.06
CA MET A 12 -6.12 19.67 -0.58
C MET A 12 -6.41 19.53 -2.08
N MET A 13 -7.65 19.81 -2.53
CA MET A 13 -8.01 19.86 -3.94
C MET A 13 -7.26 20.95 -4.69
N LYS A 14 -7.06 22.15 -4.13
CA LYS A 14 -6.23 23.19 -4.77
C LYS A 14 -4.77 22.77 -4.91
N ARG A 15 -4.21 22.04 -3.94
CA ARG A 15 -2.82 21.53 -4.00
C ARG A 15 -2.67 20.33 -4.92
N VAL A 16 -3.68 19.46 -5.02
CA VAL A 16 -3.74 18.36 -5.99
C VAL A 16 -3.94 18.91 -7.40
N ILE A 17 -4.77 19.95 -7.57
CA ILE A 17 -4.92 20.68 -8.82
C ILE A 17 -3.62 21.43 -9.15
N LEU A 18 -2.92 22.01 -8.18
CA LEU A 18 -1.60 22.62 -8.41
C LEU A 18 -0.55 21.58 -8.82
N PHE A 19 -0.58 20.40 -8.21
CA PHE A 19 0.30 19.26 -8.54
C PHE A 19 -0.03 18.66 -9.92
N LEU A 20 -1.31 18.55 -10.26
CA LEU A 20 -1.78 18.15 -11.59
C LEU A 20 -1.51 19.23 -12.64
N ILE A 21 -1.58 20.52 -12.27
CA ILE A 21 -1.18 21.65 -13.13
C ILE A 21 0.33 21.62 -13.32
N VAL A 22 1.14 21.30 -12.31
CA VAL A 22 2.59 21.10 -12.47
C VAL A 22 2.83 19.94 -13.44
N ILE A 23 2.17 18.78 -13.28
CA ILE A 23 2.26 17.67 -14.22
C ILE A 23 1.80 18.07 -15.65
N PHE A 24 0.70 18.82 -15.78
CA PHE A 24 0.19 19.28 -17.08
C PHE A 24 1.06 20.36 -17.72
N SER A 25 1.64 21.26 -16.92
CA SER A 25 2.60 22.26 -17.41
C SER A 25 3.97 21.65 -17.71
N PHE A 26 4.29 20.49 -17.13
CA PHE A 26 5.41 19.63 -17.55
C PHE A 26 5.17 19.00 -18.93
N PHE A 27 3.95 18.55 -19.25
CA PHE A 27 3.62 18.06 -20.59
C PHE A 27 3.46 19.17 -21.63
N SER A 28 3.02 20.38 -21.24
CA SER A 28 2.92 21.53 -22.15
C SER A 28 4.27 22.16 -22.52
N CYS A 29 5.39 21.75 -21.91
CA CYS A 29 6.72 22.21 -22.34
C CYS A 29 7.30 21.43 -23.53
N SER A 30 6.64 20.36 -24.03
CA SER A 30 7.16 19.61 -25.19
C SER A 30 6.95 20.30 -26.54
N ASN A 31 6.23 21.43 -26.58
CA ASN A 31 5.91 22.18 -27.80
C ASN A 31 6.24 23.68 -27.64
N ARG A 32 7.42 24.02 -27.11
CA ARG A 32 7.99 25.32 -27.48
C ARG A 32 8.70 25.13 -28.81
N ASP A 33 8.18 25.79 -29.83
CA ASP A 33 8.88 26.02 -31.08
C ASP A 33 10.32 26.46 -30.76
N THR A 34 11.29 25.73 -31.29
CA THR A 34 12.72 26.04 -31.26
C THR A 34 12.99 27.23 -32.18
N ASP A 35 12.51 28.41 -31.78
CA ASP A 35 12.79 29.67 -32.46
C ASP A 35 13.81 30.47 -31.64
N SER A 36 15.10 30.17 -31.82
CA SER A 36 16.24 31.13 -31.70
C SER A 36 17.60 30.42 -31.70
N GLY A 37 18.24 30.19 -32.86
CA GLY A 37 19.69 29.93 -32.95
C GLY A 37 20.30 28.76 -32.14
N ASP A 38 19.47 27.95 -31.48
CA ASP A 38 19.89 26.95 -30.51
C ASP A 38 20.29 25.65 -31.21
N ILE A 39 21.45 25.11 -30.85
CA ILE A 39 21.97 23.88 -31.43
C ILE A 39 21.36 22.70 -30.67
N PHE A 40 20.67 21.82 -31.38
CA PHE A 40 20.17 20.55 -30.88
C PHE A 40 20.36 19.48 -31.95
N ILE A 41 21.13 18.43 -31.61
CA ILE A 41 21.46 17.33 -32.51
C ILE A 41 21.12 16.02 -31.78
N LYS A 42 20.18 15.27 -32.35
CA LYS A 42 19.89 13.90 -31.92
C LYS A 42 20.91 12.96 -32.54
N LEU A 43 21.97 12.66 -31.78
CA LEU A 43 23.07 11.81 -32.23
C LEU A 43 22.67 10.34 -32.37
N SER A 44 21.58 9.92 -31.73
CA SER A 44 21.07 8.56 -31.89
C SER A 44 20.50 8.29 -33.29
N ASP A 45 20.13 9.33 -34.06
CA ASP A 45 19.68 9.18 -35.46
C ASP A 45 20.85 8.98 -36.44
N GLN A 46 22.09 9.17 -35.97
CA GLN A 46 23.30 8.94 -36.76
C GLN A 46 23.70 7.47 -36.73
N ASN A 47 24.50 7.06 -37.71
CA ASN A 47 25.19 5.78 -37.65
C ASN A 47 26.31 5.85 -36.60
N TRP A 48 26.41 4.80 -35.77
CA TRP A 48 27.46 4.66 -34.78
C TRP A 48 28.43 3.57 -35.22
N GLU A 49 29.72 3.83 -35.09
CA GLU A 49 30.76 2.83 -35.25
C GLU A 49 31.01 2.16 -33.91
N LEU A 50 30.97 0.83 -33.87
CA LEU A 50 31.28 0.03 -32.70
C LEU A 50 32.57 -0.77 -32.96
N LYS A 51 33.44 -0.74 -31.96
CA LYS A 51 34.64 -1.56 -31.86
C LYS A 51 34.64 -2.33 -30.54
N ALA A 52 34.70 -3.66 -30.62
CA ALA A 52 34.81 -4.52 -29.45
C ALA A 52 36.27 -4.77 -29.05
N ASP A 53 36.51 -4.87 -27.74
CA ASP A 53 37.84 -5.14 -27.20
C ASP A 53 38.46 -6.42 -27.78
N GLY A 54 39.76 -6.37 -28.10
CA GLY A 54 40.47 -7.47 -28.75
C GLY A 54 40.14 -7.69 -30.24
N THR A 55 39.36 -6.82 -30.87
CA THR A 55 39.04 -6.91 -32.31
C THR A 55 39.44 -5.64 -33.08
N GLU A 56 39.91 -5.81 -34.32
CA GLU A 56 40.11 -4.69 -35.26
C GLU A 56 38.88 -4.39 -36.12
N LYS A 57 37.83 -5.22 -36.00
CA LYS A 57 36.61 -5.11 -36.80
C LYS A 57 35.74 -3.98 -36.27
N ILE A 58 35.48 -2.98 -37.11
CA ILE A 58 34.50 -1.93 -36.86
C ILE A 58 33.19 -2.33 -37.53
N ILE A 59 32.09 -2.24 -36.80
CA ILE A 59 30.74 -2.47 -37.33
C ILE A 59 29.89 -1.22 -37.14
N THR A 60 28.94 -0.99 -38.02
CA THR A 60 27.97 0.10 -37.88
C THR A 60 26.76 -0.41 -37.11
N ILE A 61 26.34 0.33 -36.09
CA ILE A 61 25.15 0.09 -35.27
C ILE A 61 24.25 1.34 -35.27
N SER A 62 22.99 1.12 -34.93
CA SER A 62 21.88 2.06 -34.86
C SER A 62 21.30 2.14 -33.45
N GLU A 63 20.39 3.08 -33.21
CA GLU A 63 19.74 3.28 -31.90
C GLU A 63 19.05 2.00 -31.37
N GLU A 64 18.54 1.13 -32.24
CA GLU A 64 17.85 -0.11 -31.83
C GLU A 64 18.80 -1.10 -31.15
N GLU A 65 20.07 -1.15 -31.58
CA GLU A 65 21.09 -2.06 -31.06
C GLU A 65 21.65 -1.63 -29.70
N PHE A 66 21.35 -0.40 -29.25
CA PHE A 66 21.68 0.06 -27.90
C PHE A 66 20.91 -0.68 -26.80
N SER A 67 19.84 -1.37 -27.15
CA SER A 67 19.01 -2.14 -26.21
C SER A 67 19.72 -3.40 -25.66
N ASP A 68 20.69 -3.96 -26.39
CA ASP A 68 21.50 -5.09 -25.93
C ASP A 68 22.91 -5.09 -26.56
N LEU A 69 23.85 -4.47 -25.84
CA LEU A 69 25.26 -4.42 -26.22
C LEU A 69 26.01 -5.73 -25.97
N THR A 70 25.41 -6.69 -25.25
CA THR A 70 26.11 -7.95 -24.90
C THR A 70 26.32 -8.84 -26.12
N VAL A 71 25.49 -8.70 -27.15
CA VAL A 71 25.55 -9.46 -28.41
C VAL A 71 26.86 -9.24 -29.17
N PHE A 72 27.53 -8.11 -28.95
CA PHE A 72 28.78 -7.76 -29.64
C PHE A 72 30.04 -8.32 -28.95
N LEU A 73 29.88 -9.13 -27.90
CA LEU A 73 30.97 -9.71 -27.13
C LEU A 73 30.76 -11.23 -27.01
N ASP A 74 31.79 -12.04 -27.29
CA ASP A 74 31.69 -13.51 -27.30
C ASP A 74 31.15 -14.08 -25.97
N ASP A 75 31.68 -13.59 -24.85
CA ASP A 75 31.24 -13.94 -23.51
C ASP A 75 30.28 -12.89 -22.91
N GLY A 76 29.78 -11.94 -23.70
CA GLY A 76 28.98 -10.84 -23.17
C GLY A 76 29.72 -9.97 -22.14
N LYS A 77 31.06 -10.05 -22.06
CA LYS A 77 31.89 -9.31 -21.10
C LYS A 77 33.12 -8.75 -21.81
N GLY A 78 33.40 -7.47 -21.60
CA GLY A 78 34.53 -6.78 -22.24
C GLY A 78 34.31 -5.28 -22.32
N PHE A 79 35.14 -4.60 -23.10
CA PHE A 79 34.95 -3.19 -23.42
C PHE A 79 34.37 -3.04 -24.83
N LEU A 80 33.51 -2.05 -24.99
CA LEU A 80 32.99 -1.60 -26.27
C LEU A 80 33.32 -0.12 -26.41
N GLU A 81 33.86 0.26 -27.56
CA GLU A 81 34.02 1.66 -27.94
C GLU A 81 33.01 1.95 -29.04
N ILE A 82 32.05 2.81 -28.75
CA ILE A 82 31.09 3.31 -29.73
C ILE A 82 31.39 4.77 -30.03
N SER A 83 31.39 5.16 -31.29
CA SER A 83 31.61 6.55 -31.71
C SER A 83 30.72 6.97 -32.85
N THR A 84 30.42 8.25 -32.90
CA THR A 84 29.77 8.89 -34.04
C THR A 84 30.40 10.25 -34.27
N THR A 85 30.22 10.76 -35.48
CA THR A 85 30.69 12.09 -35.86
C THR A 85 29.52 13.02 -36.13
N PHE A 86 29.74 14.30 -35.89
CA PHE A 86 28.75 15.34 -36.16
C PHE A 86 29.44 16.66 -36.50
N THR A 87 28.72 17.52 -37.21
CA THR A 87 29.20 18.86 -37.58
C THR A 87 28.29 19.91 -36.97
N LEU A 88 28.88 21.03 -36.55
CA LEU A 88 28.13 22.19 -36.08
C LEU A 88 27.66 23.00 -37.29
N MET A 89 26.36 23.26 -37.39
CA MET A 89 25.79 24.03 -38.50
C MET A 89 25.99 25.55 -38.35
N THR A 90 26.29 26.01 -37.14
CA THR A 90 26.51 27.42 -36.78
C THR A 90 27.73 27.54 -35.88
N GLU A 91 28.52 28.60 -36.07
CA GLU A 91 29.62 28.93 -35.16
C GLU A 91 29.06 29.30 -33.79
N PRO A 92 29.45 28.59 -32.72
CA PRO A 92 29.12 29.00 -31.37
C PRO A 92 29.83 30.31 -31.02
N GLU A 93 29.17 31.20 -30.27
CA GLU A 93 29.88 32.26 -29.56
C GLU A 93 30.84 31.64 -28.53
N GLU A 94 31.98 32.29 -28.23
CA GLU A 94 33.03 31.74 -27.33
C GLU A 94 32.51 31.40 -25.92
N ASP A 95 31.45 32.09 -25.47
CA ASP A 95 30.82 31.86 -24.17
C ASP A 95 29.75 30.75 -24.18
N ASN A 96 29.47 30.13 -25.33
CA ASN A 96 28.47 29.08 -25.43
C ASN A 96 28.93 27.79 -24.73
N LEU A 97 28.16 27.35 -23.74
CA LEU A 97 28.30 26.04 -23.14
C LEU A 97 27.44 25.03 -23.89
N PHE A 98 28.05 23.89 -24.23
CA PHE A 98 27.36 22.75 -24.78
C PHE A 98 27.22 21.66 -23.72
N ALA A 99 26.29 20.74 -23.95
CA ALA A 99 26.18 19.55 -23.15
C ALA A 99 25.81 18.34 -24.00
N PHE A 100 26.20 17.18 -23.50
CA PHE A 100 25.82 15.89 -24.02
C PHE A 100 25.02 15.14 -22.97
N TYR A 101 23.85 14.65 -23.37
CA TYR A 101 23.07 13.71 -22.59
C TYR A 101 23.19 12.32 -23.21
N GLY A 102 23.64 11.38 -22.39
CA GLY A 102 24.05 10.04 -22.80
C GLY A 102 23.10 8.90 -22.43
N GLY A 103 21.87 9.22 -22.00
CA GLY A 103 20.94 8.22 -21.48
C GLY A 103 21.42 7.53 -20.21
N ARG A 104 20.83 6.37 -19.87
CA ARG A 104 21.27 5.49 -18.79
C ARG A 104 22.14 4.37 -19.36
N ILE A 105 23.38 4.30 -18.91
CA ILE A 105 24.32 3.24 -19.28
C ILE A 105 24.51 2.31 -18.08
N ILE A 106 24.23 1.00 -18.24
CA ILE A 106 24.10 0.06 -17.10
C ILE A 106 25.34 0.05 -16.18
N VAL A 107 26.52 -0.12 -16.76
CA VAL A 107 27.70 -0.51 -15.99
C VAL A 107 28.58 0.69 -15.71
N ALA A 108 29.50 1.00 -16.63
CA ALA A 108 30.42 2.12 -16.52
C ALA A 108 30.82 2.60 -17.91
N ASP A 109 31.07 3.90 -18.03
CA ASP A 109 31.42 4.56 -19.29
C ASP A 109 32.41 5.69 -19.07
N GLU A 110 33.19 5.93 -20.12
CA GLU A 110 34.02 7.12 -20.31
C GLU A 110 33.56 7.84 -21.57
N LEU A 111 33.37 9.14 -21.47
CA LEU A 111 33.03 10.00 -22.60
C LEU A 111 34.28 10.73 -23.08
N TYR A 112 34.57 10.60 -24.37
CA TYR A 112 35.59 11.32 -25.09
C TYR A 112 34.96 12.22 -26.14
N VAL A 113 35.44 13.46 -26.24
CA VAL A 113 35.09 14.42 -27.30
C VAL A 113 36.37 14.83 -28.00
N ASN A 114 36.46 14.63 -29.31
CA ASN A 114 37.67 14.92 -30.11
C ASN A 114 38.96 14.40 -29.43
N ASP A 115 38.98 13.11 -29.11
CA ASP A 115 40.05 12.40 -28.39
C ASP A 115 40.32 12.82 -26.94
N SER A 116 39.67 13.87 -26.44
CA SER A 116 39.84 14.35 -25.07
C SER A 116 38.85 13.66 -24.13
N LEU A 117 39.36 13.03 -23.06
CA LEU A 117 38.52 12.46 -22.00
C LEU A 117 37.81 13.59 -21.24
N LEU A 118 36.49 13.59 -21.27
CA LEU A 118 35.66 14.61 -20.62
C LEU A 118 35.17 14.16 -19.24
N GLY A 119 34.78 12.91 -19.12
CA GLY A 119 34.17 12.41 -17.90
C GLY A 119 34.03 10.91 -17.85
N ARG A 120 33.77 10.42 -16.65
CA ARG A 120 33.62 9.00 -16.34
C ARG A 120 32.46 8.81 -15.36
N THR A 121 31.67 7.77 -15.59
CA THR A 121 30.60 7.34 -14.69
C THR A 121 30.71 5.83 -14.47
N GLY A 122 30.35 5.35 -13.27
CA GLY A 122 30.58 3.97 -12.85
C GLY A 122 32.03 3.65 -12.48
N GLN A 123 32.24 2.43 -12.02
CA GLN A 123 33.57 1.88 -11.73
C GLN A 123 33.91 0.78 -12.73
N PHE A 124 35.16 0.81 -13.18
CA PHE A 124 35.68 -0.13 -14.16
C PHE A 124 36.47 -1.24 -13.42
N PRO A 125 36.72 -2.39 -14.06
CA PRO A 125 37.48 -3.49 -13.46
C PRO A 125 38.82 -3.05 -12.86
N PRO A 126 39.32 -3.75 -11.81
CA PRO A 126 38.81 -5.02 -11.27
C PRO A 126 37.58 -4.89 -10.34
N ASP A 127 37.43 -3.76 -9.64
CA ASP A 127 36.34 -3.49 -8.70
C ASP A 127 35.19 -2.73 -9.38
N TRP A 128 34.59 -3.34 -10.40
CA TRP A 128 33.55 -2.71 -11.19
C TRP A 128 32.24 -2.53 -10.40
N HIS A 129 31.49 -1.47 -10.72
CA HIS A 129 30.21 -1.14 -10.10
C HIS A 129 29.22 -0.61 -11.15
N ASN A 130 27.94 -0.99 -11.01
CA ASN A 130 26.87 -0.57 -11.93
C ASN A 130 26.30 0.78 -11.51
N ASP A 131 26.46 1.81 -12.34
CA ASP A 131 25.74 3.08 -12.23
C ASP A 131 24.51 3.11 -13.16
N TRP A 132 23.75 2.00 -13.17
CA TRP A 132 22.66 1.73 -14.11
C TRP A 132 21.50 2.72 -14.02
N ASN A 133 21.31 3.30 -12.84
CA ASN A 133 20.18 4.16 -12.59
C ASN A 133 20.52 5.66 -12.77
N LYS A 134 21.73 5.99 -13.24
CA LYS A 134 22.19 7.36 -13.40
C LYS A 134 22.09 7.81 -14.86
N ASP A 135 21.35 8.87 -15.14
CA ASP A 135 21.40 9.51 -16.45
C ASP A 135 22.78 10.18 -16.66
N ARG A 136 23.35 10.02 -17.85
CA ARG A 136 24.61 10.63 -18.24
C ARG A 136 24.37 12.06 -18.72
N PHE A 137 25.05 13.00 -18.08
CA PHE A 137 25.03 14.41 -18.46
C PHE A 137 26.44 14.96 -18.29
N TYR A 138 27.01 15.45 -19.38
CA TYR A 138 28.37 15.97 -19.42
C TYR A 138 28.36 17.34 -20.08
N ILE A 139 28.99 18.31 -19.42
CA ILE A 139 29.18 19.67 -19.95
C ILE A 139 30.37 19.63 -20.90
N ILE A 140 30.18 20.08 -22.13
CA ILE A 140 31.21 20.14 -23.17
C ILE A 140 31.63 21.60 -23.34
N PRO A 141 32.86 21.97 -22.93
CA PRO A 141 33.42 23.29 -23.21
C PRO A 141 33.56 23.52 -24.72
N ALA A 142 33.17 24.71 -25.21
CA ALA A 142 33.33 25.09 -26.61
C ALA A 142 34.75 24.89 -27.18
N PRO A 143 35.85 25.12 -26.45
CA PRO A 143 37.21 24.91 -26.97
C PRO A 143 37.54 23.45 -27.32
N LEU A 144 36.79 22.47 -26.81
CA LEU A 144 36.97 21.07 -27.19
C LEU A 144 36.30 20.73 -28.52
N LEU A 145 35.52 21.64 -29.11
CA LEU A 145 34.79 21.43 -30.34
C LEU A 145 35.47 22.11 -31.53
N ASN A 146 35.52 21.39 -32.65
CA ASN A 146 35.91 21.90 -33.95
C ASN A 146 34.75 22.74 -34.52
N GLN A 147 34.90 24.07 -34.51
CA GLN A 147 33.85 25.01 -34.93
C GLN A 147 33.47 24.92 -36.41
N ARG A 148 34.44 24.61 -37.29
CA ARG A 148 34.26 24.49 -38.76
C ARG A 148 34.59 23.10 -39.29
N GLY A 149 34.60 22.10 -38.42
CA GLY A 149 35.05 20.76 -38.74
C GLY A 149 34.14 19.68 -38.18
N GLU A 150 34.50 18.44 -38.48
CA GLU A 150 33.89 17.27 -37.90
C GLU A 150 34.29 17.16 -36.42
N ASN A 151 33.31 16.85 -35.58
CA ASN A 151 33.49 16.54 -34.18
C ASN A 151 33.19 15.06 -33.96
N THR A 152 33.90 14.42 -33.05
CA THR A 152 33.69 13.02 -32.69
C THR A 152 33.26 12.92 -31.23
N ILE A 153 32.18 12.19 -30.97
CA ILE A 153 31.83 11.69 -29.64
C ILE A 153 32.14 10.21 -29.61
N ARG A 154 32.88 9.77 -28.59
CA ARG A 154 33.18 8.37 -28.34
C ARG A 154 32.84 8.00 -26.91
N LEU A 155 32.11 6.93 -26.73
CA LEU A 155 31.82 6.31 -25.45
C LEU A 155 32.59 5.00 -25.35
N LYS A 156 33.42 4.87 -24.32
CA LYS A 156 34.05 3.61 -23.96
C LYS A 156 33.25 2.99 -22.81
N ILE A 157 32.59 1.88 -23.06
CA ILE A 157 31.63 1.25 -22.17
C ILE A 157 32.19 -0.10 -21.72
N PHE A 158 32.20 -0.35 -20.41
CA PHE A 158 32.45 -1.68 -19.89
C PHE A 158 31.13 -2.46 -19.85
N VAL A 159 31.12 -3.69 -20.35
CA VAL A 159 29.95 -4.57 -20.37
C VAL A 159 30.28 -5.85 -19.61
N ASN A 160 29.34 -6.35 -18.79
CA ASN A 160 29.53 -7.59 -18.05
C ASN A 160 28.22 -8.36 -17.90
N LYS A 161 27.91 -9.19 -18.90
CA LYS A 161 26.67 -9.99 -19.05
C LYS A 161 25.38 -9.15 -19.12
N GLU A 162 25.51 -7.84 -19.01
CA GLU A 162 24.47 -6.82 -19.17
C GLU A 162 25.14 -5.56 -19.75
N GLY A 163 24.51 -4.96 -20.75
CA GLY A 163 24.94 -3.70 -21.34
C GLY A 163 23.83 -3.15 -22.20
N LEU A 164 23.31 -1.98 -21.84
CA LEU A 164 22.34 -1.23 -22.64
C LEU A 164 22.55 0.26 -22.43
N ILE A 165 22.14 1.05 -23.41
CA ILE A 165 21.98 2.50 -23.31
C ILE A 165 20.48 2.79 -23.44
N ASP A 166 19.87 3.25 -22.36
CA ASP A 166 18.45 3.59 -22.33
C ASP A 166 18.24 5.10 -22.45
N GLY A 167 17.53 5.50 -23.49
CA GLY A 167 17.24 6.88 -23.83
C GLY A 167 18.14 7.42 -24.96
N PRO A 168 17.75 8.57 -25.52
CA PRO A 168 18.41 9.11 -26.69
C PRO A 168 19.79 9.70 -26.34
N LEU A 169 20.73 9.62 -27.29
CA LEU A 169 22.00 10.30 -27.25
C LEU A 169 21.82 11.66 -27.92
N ILE A 170 21.95 12.75 -27.15
CA ILE A 170 21.69 14.11 -27.65
C ILE A 170 22.82 15.07 -27.28
N PHE A 171 23.11 15.98 -28.20
CA PHE A 171 24.09 17.04 -28.04
C PHE A 171 23.44 18.38 -28.34
N GLY A 172 23.78 19.43 -27.60
CA GLY A 172 23.26 20.76 -27.90
C GLY A 172 23.64 21.82 -26.88
N SER A 173 22.98 22.98 -26.99
CA SER A 173 23.11 24.10 -26.05
C SER A 173 22.85 23.62 -24.61
N TYR A 174 23.72 24.01 -23.68
CA TYR A 174 23.68 23.58 -22.27
C TYR A 174 22.28 23.71 -21.66
N ASN A 175 21.63 24.88 -21.81
CA ASN A 175 20.34 25.16 -21.19
C ASN A 175 19.23 24.18 -21.62
N ILE A 176 19.22 23.78 -22.90
CA ILE A 176 18.21 22.86 -23.44
C ILE A 176 18.46 21.45 -22.91
N ILE A 177 19.72 20.99 -23.01
CA ILE A 177 20.10 19.64 -22.59
C ILE A 177 19.99 19.49 -21.06
N GLU A 178 20.31 20.53 -20.28
CA GLU A 178 20.11 20.55 -18.83
C GLU A 178 18.62 20.41 -18.48
N GLN A 179 17.72 21.15 -19.12
CA GLN A 179 16.28 21.02 -18.88
C GLN A 179 15.75 19.62 -19.21
N PHE A 180 16.22 19.05 -20.33
CA PHE A 180 15.89 17.68 -20.71
C PHE A 180 16.40 16.67 -19.66
N TYR A 181 17.66 16.80 -19.26
CA TYR A 181 18.30 15.97 -18.23
C TYR A 181 17.57 16.07 -16.89
N LEU A 182 17.28 17.28 -16.40
CA LEU A 182 16.60 17.48 -15.11
C LEU A 182 15.20 16.86 -15.11
N THR A 183 14.49 16.94 -16.24
CA THR A 183 13.17 16.31 -16.40
C THR A 183 13.26 14.79 -16.38
N ARG A 184 14.21 14.20 -17.12
CA ARG A 184 14.47 12.75 -17.13
C ARG A 184 14.88 12.24 -15.75
N ARG A 185 15.83 12.92 -15.11
CA ARG A 185 16.29 12.59 -13.75
C ARG A 185 15.14 12.64 -12.76
N PHE A 186 14.27 13.65 -12.84
CA PHE A 186 13.12 13.75 -11.95
C PHE A 186 12.17 12.55 -12.11
N LEU A 187 11.85 12.18 -13.35
CA LEU A 187 10.95 11.08 -13.66
C LEU A 187 11.53 9.70 -13.32
N HIS A 188 12.83 9.50 -13.50
CA HIS A 188 13.48 8.20 -13.27
C HIS A 188 13.98 8.02 -11.83
N GLN A 189 14.43 9.08 -11.16
CA GLN A 189 15.07 9.01 -9.84
C GLN A 189 14.31 9.79 -8.76
N ASP A 190 14.16 11.11 -8.93
CA ASP A 190 13.73 11.98 -7.82
C ASP A 190 12.28 11.67 -7.37
N ILE A 191 11.37 11.33 -8.30
CA ILE A 191 10.00 10.92 -7.98
C ILE A 191 9.95 9.66 -7.11
N ASN A 192 10.85 8.70 -7.34
CA ASN A 192 10.93 7.47 -6.56
C ASN A 192 11.39 7.75 -5.13
N ALA A 193 12.23 8.77 -4.92
CA ALA A 193 12.61 9.27 -3.60
C ALA A 193 11.41 9.79 -2.82
N PHE A 194 10.62 10.67 -3.45
CA PHE A 194 9.40 11.20 -2.83
C PHE A 194 8.40 10.08 -2.49
N ILE A 195 8.17 9.14 -3.43
CA ILE A 195 7.32 7.98 -3.22
C ILE A 195 7.81 7.15 -2.01
N SER A 196 9.11 6.84 -1.95
CA SER A 196 9.68 6.05 -0.87
C SER A 196 9.47 6.71 0.50
N VAL A 197 9.72 8.01 0.63
CA VAL A 197 9.53 8.76 1.88
C VAL A 197 8.05 8.76 2.30
N ILE A 198 7.12 8.98 1.37
CA ILE A 198 5.68 8.95 1.66
C ILE A 198 5.26 7.57 2.21
N PHE A 199 5.70 6.48 1.57
CA PHE A 199 5.37 5.14 2.02
C PHE A 199 6.05 4.74 3.32
N LEU A 200 7.24 5.28 3.61
CA LEU A 200 7.87 5.15 4.91
C LEU A 200 7.00 5.75 6.03
N PHE A 201 6.46 6.97 5.83
CA PHE A 201 5.53 7.58 6.77
C PHE A 201 4.24 6.77 6.94
N PHE A 202 3.67 6.25 5.84
CA PHE A 202 2.52 5.36 5.92
C PHE A 202 2.83 4.05 6.65
N GLY A 203 4.04 3.51 6.50
CA GLY A 203 4.51 2.36 7.26
C GLY A 203 4.50 2.64 8.76
N PHE A 204 5.09 3.77 9.19
CA PHE A 204 5.06 4.19 10.60
C PHE A 204 3.65 4.41 11.13
N TYR A 205 2.76 5.02 10.34
CA TYR A 205 1.36 5.22 10.70
C TYR A 205 0.63 3.89 10.94
N ASN A 206 0.76 2.93 10.02
CA ASN A 206 0.14 1.62 10.14
C ASN A 206 0.74 0.82 11.32
N LEU A 207 2.05 0.91 11.54
CA LEU A 207 2.70 0.31 12.71
C LEU A 207 2.17 0.91 14.01
N PHE A 208 1.97 2.22 14.07
CA PHE A 208 1.40 2.89 15.24
C PHE A 208 -0.01 2.39 15.56
N ILE A 209 -0.87 2.23 14.55
CA ILE A 209 -2.20 1.64 14.73
C ILE A 209 -2.09 0.23 15.31
N TYR A 210 -1.22 -0.61 14.74
CA TYR A 210 -1.02 -1.97 15.24
C TYR A 210 -0.55 -2.00 16.70
N LEU A 211 0.42 -1.16 17.07
CA LEU A 211 0.91 -1.09 18.45
C LEU A 211 -0.20 -0.73 19.45
N ARG A 212 -1.21 0.04 19.01
CA ARG A 212 -2.39 0.38 19.81
C ARG A 212 -3.50 -0.69 19.74
N ARG A 213 -3.53 -1.49 18.67
CA ARG A 213 -4.54 -2.53 18.42
C ARG A 213 -3.91 -3.82 17.90
N LYS A 214 -3.22 -4.55 18.78
CA LYS A 214 -2.49 -5.78 18.42
C LYS A 214 -3.34 -6.90 17.81
N LYS A 215 -4.67 -6.82 17.96
CA LYS A 215 -5.62 -7.77 17.37
C LYS A 215 -5.71 -7.63 15.84
N ASP A 216 -5.47 -6.44 15.30
CA ASP A 216 -5.63 -6.13 13.89
C ASP A 216 -4.26 -6.28 13.19
N SER A 217 -3.83 -7.52 13.01
CA SER A 217 -2.51 -7.85 12.47
C SER A 217 -2.29 -7.39 11.02
N GLU A 218 -3.34 -7.03 10.30
CA GLU A 218 -3.25 -6.50 8.93
C GLU A 218 -2.46 -5.20 8.89
N PHE A 219 -2.59 -4.34 9.91
CA PHE A 219 -1.82 -3.10 10.01
C PHE A 219 -0.33 -3.37 10.20
N PHE A 220 0.04 -4.43 10.94
CA PHE A 220 1.43 -4.83 11.10
C PHE A 220 2.04 -5.29 9.78
N TRP A 221 1.40 -6.26 9.13
CA TRP A 221 1.92 -6.81 7.88
C TRP A 221 1.93 -5.78 6.76
N PHE A 222 0.95 -4.89 6.72
CA PHE A 222 0.95 -3.78 5.77
C PHE A 222 2.07 -2.79 6.07
N ALA A 223 2.33 -2.45 7.33
CA ALA A 223 3.47 -1.60 7.69
C ALA A 223 4.81 -2.22 7.25
N VAL A 224 5.00 -3.51 7.49
CA VAL A 224 6.19 -4.25 7.05
C VAL A 224 6.32 -4.23 5.52
N LEU A 225 5.22 -4.46 4.79
CA LEU A 225 5.17 -4.36 3.33
C LEU A 225 5.60 -2.98 2.84
N LEU A 226 5.10 -1.91 3.47
CA LEU A 226 5.45 -0.53 3.11
C LEU A 226 6.91 -0.18 3.40
N PHE A 227 7.48 -0.68 4.50
CA PHE A 227 8.90 -0.48 4.79
C PHE A 227 9.80 -1.20 3.79
N ILE A 228 9.48 -2.44 3.43
CA ILE A 228 10.24 -3.19 2.43
C ILE A 228 10.09 -2.53 1.05
N PHE A 229 8.88 -2.08 0.71
CA PHE A 229 8.65 -1.32 -0.52
C PHE A 229 9.47 -0.03 -0.56
N SER A 230 9.47 0.76 0.51
CA SER A 230 10.27 1.99 0.62
C SER A 230 11.77 1.69 0.47
N LEU A 231 12.26 0.61 1.10
CA LEU A 231 13.64 0.15 0.95
C LEU A 231 13.94 -0.26 -0.50
N ASN A 232 13.03 -0.98 -1.16
CA ASN A 232 13.16 -1.34 -2.57
C ASN A 232 13.25 -0.09 -3.46
N GLN A 233 12.33 0.87 -3.29
CA GLN A 233 12.35 2.11 -4.05
C GLN A 233 13.61 2.95 -3.77
N SER A 234 14.26 2.82 -2.60
CA SER A 234 15.53 3.50 -2.30
C SER A 234 16.65 3.15 -3.27
N SER A 235 16.66 1.93 -3.79
CA SER A 235 17.59 1.52 -4.85
C SER A 235 17.42 2.33 -6.14
N LEU A 236 16.25 2.97 -6.37
CA LEU A 236 15.97 3.78 -7.56
C LEU A 236 16.38 5.26 -7.41
N PHE A 237 16.96 5.67 -6.29
CA PHE A 237 17.46 7.06 -6.12
C PHE A 237 18.68 7.18 -5.21
N HIS A 238 19.30 6.06 -4.84
CA HIS A 238 20.42 6.03 -3.89
C HIS A 238 21.65 6.82 -4.37
N THR A 239 21.81 7.01 -5.68
CA THR A 239 22.90 7.81 -6.29
C THR A 239 22.80 9.31 -6.02
N SER A 240 21.64 9.78 -5.55
CA SER A 240 21.35 11.20 -5.31
C SER A 240 21.44 11.62 -3.84
N ILE A 241 21.82 10.71 -2.93
CA ILE A 241 21.88 10.96 -1.49
C ILE A 241 23.25 11.58 -1.11
N PRO A 242 23.32 12.86 -0.71
CA PRO A 242 24.59 13.48 -0.36
C PRO A 242 25.22 12.82 0.86
N GLY A 243 26.53 12.54 0.79
CA GLY A 243 27.31 11.98 1.91
C GLY A 243 27.14 10.46 2.12
N PHE A 244 26.36 9.78 1.28
CA PHE A 244 26.25 8.32 1.31
C PHE A 244 27.17 7.70 0.25
N ASN A 245 28.13 6.86 0.68
CA ASN A 245 28.94 6.09 -0.25
C ASN A 245 28.15 4.85 -0.69
N TYR A 246 27.80 4.77 -1.97
CA TYR A 246 26.95 3.72 -2.54
C TYR A 246 27.74 2.46 -2.93
N GLN A 247 29.08 2.52 -2.89
CA GLN A 247 29.97 1.40 -3.23
C GLN A 247 30.26 0.47 -2.03
N ILE A 248 29.42 0.50 -0.99
CA ILE A 248 29.58 -0.35 0.20
C ILE A 248 29.42 -1.83 -0.14
N LEU A 249 28.53 -2.15 -1.09
CA LEU A 249 28.25 -3.52 -1.52
C LEU A 249 28.81 -3.74 -2.94
N SER A 250 29.44 -4.89 -3.14
CA SER A 250 29.80 -5.35 -4.49
C SER A 250 28.54 -5.63 -5.32
N PRO A 251 28.62 -5.62 -6.68
CA PRO A 251 27.48 -5.93 -7.53
C PRO A 251 26.79 -7.27 -7.18
N MET A 252 27.56 -8.27 -6.81
CA MET A 252 27.04 -9.57 -6.34
C MET A 252 26.27 -9.45 -5.02
N GLN A 253 26.79 -8.69 -4.06
CA GLN A 253 26.12 -8.46 -2.78
C GLN A 253 24.82 -7.68 -2.97
N TRP A 254 24.81 -6.69 -3.86
CA TRP A 254 23.61 -5.95 -4.24
C TRP A 254 22.53 -6.85 -4.83
N MET A 255 22.88 -7.77 -5.74
CA MET A 255 21.92 -8.73 -6.30
C MET A 255 21.33 -9.67 -5.25
N LYS A 256 22.16 -10.18 -4.33
CA LYS A 256 21.68 -11.03 -3.23
C LYS A 256 20.78 -10.25 -2.27
N PHE A 257 21.12 -8.99 -1.98
CA PHE A 257 20.28 -8.10 -1.20
C PHE A 257 18.93 -7.85 -1.88
N TYR A 258 18.94 -7.55 -3.18
CA TYR A 258 17.73 -7.35 -3.97
C TYR A 258 16.80 -8.58 -3.93
N ALA A 259 17.35 -9.80 -4.10
CA ALA A 259 16.58 -11.03 -3.98
C ALA A 259 15.89 -11.20 -2.62
N VAL A 260 16.58 -10.82 -1.52
CA VAL A 260 16.00 -10.83 -0.17
C VAL A 260 14.87 -9.81 -0.04
N VAL A 261 15.04 -8.62 -0.62
CA VAL A 261 14.01 -7.57 -0.61
C VAL A 261 12.77 -8.04 -1.37
N GLU A 262 12.91 -8.60 -2.57
CA GLU A 262 11.78 -9.12 -3.36
C GLU A 262 11.04 -10.27 -2.67
N PHE A 263 11.78 -11.21 -2.10
CA PHE A 263 11.22 -12.28 -1.27
C PHE A 263 10.40 -11.69 -0.12
N SER A 264 10.99 -10.74 0.62
CA SER A 264 10.37 -10.13 1.80
C SER A 264 9.12 -9.32 1.42
N LEU A 265 9.15 -8.65 0.27
CA LEU A 265 8.02 -7.92 -0.28
C LEU A 265 6.86 -8.87 -0.59
N THR A 266 7.15 -9.97 -1.30
CA THR A 266 6.17 -11.00 -1.65
C THR A 266 5.58 -11.67 -0.40
N TYR A 267 6.44 -12.01 0.56
CA TYR A 267 6.04 -12.63 1.81
C TYR A 267 5.15 -11.71 2.66
N SER A 268 5.56 -10.46 2.86
CA SER A 268 4.79 -9.48 3.63
C SER A 268 3.44 -9.17 2.97
N ALA A 269 3.38 -9.08 1.64
CA ALA A 269 2.13 -8.93 0.90
C ALA A 269 1.19 -10.12 1.16
N LEU A 270 1.68 -11.36 1.04
CA LEU A 270 0.89 -12.55 1.30
C LEU A 270 0.32 -12.55 2.74
N ARG A 271 1.17 -12.26 3.73
CA ARG A 271 0.76 -12.20 5.15
C ARG A 271 -0.26 -11.09 5.43
N PHE A 272 -0.09 -9.95 4.78
CA PHE A 272 -1.06 -8.87 4.81
C PHE A 272 -2.42 -9.36 4.31
N PHE A 273 -2.47 -9.99 3.13
CA PHE A 273 -3.72 -10.48 2.57
C PHE A 273 -4.37 -11.60 3.39
N GLU A 274 -3.58 -12.52 3.96
CA GLU A 274 -4.10 -13.52 4.89
C GLU A 274 -4.81 -12.89 6.09
N SER A 275 -4.19 -11.86 6.67
CA SER A 275 -4.75 -11.14 7.82
C SER A 275 -5.98 -10.32 7.42
N PHE A 276 -5.88 -9.53 6.36
CA PHE A 276 -6.94 -8.64 5.89
C PHE A 276 -8.18 -9.43 5.45
N GLY A 277 -7.96 -10.52 4.71
CA GLY A 277 -9.01 -11.36 4.19
C GLY A 277 -9.53 -12.42 5.15
N ARG A 278 -8.83 -12.68 6.26
CA ARG A 278 -9.13 -13.71 7.26
C ARG A 278 -9.19 -15.14 6.72
N PHE A 279 -8.39 -15.44 5.70
CA PHE A 279 -8.32 -16.76 5.07
C PHE A 279 -6.90 -17.36 5.17
N PRO A 280 -6.53 -18.04 6.27
CA PRO A 280 -5.17 -18.56 6.44
C PRO A 280 -4.79 -19.61 5.37
N VAL A 281 -3.50 -19.73 5.07
CA VAL A 281 -2.94 -20.84 4.29
C VAL A 281 -3.24 -22.18 5.00
N LYS A 282 -3.80 -23.13 4.24
CA LYS A 282 -4.05 -24.49 4.72
C LYS A 282 -2.71 -25.23 4.89
N LYS A 283 -2.57 -26.03 5.96
CA LYS A 283 -1.34 -26.79 6.29
C LYS A 283 -0.71 -27.52 5.09
N GLY A 284 -1.53 -28.19 4.27
CA GLY A 284 -1.06 -28.92 3.08
C GLY A 284 -0.52 -28.06 1.92
N ARG A 285 -0.60 -26.73 2.00
CA ARG A 285 -0.10 -25.81 0.97
C ARG A 285 1.08 -24.95 1.42
N VAL A 286 1.53 -25.12 2.67
CA VAL A 286 2.67 -24.38 3.25
C VAL A 286 3.95 -24.64 2.45
N LEU A 287 4.19 -25.89 2.03
CA LEU A 287 5.36 -26.25 1.24
C LEU A 287 5.42 -25.47 -0.07
N LEU A 288 4.31 -25.43 -0.80
CA LEU A 288 4.22 -24.78 -2.10
C LEU A 288 4.32 -23.25 -2.02
N VAL A 289 3.73 -22.67 -0.97
CA VAL A 289 3.64 -21.20 -0.82
C VAL A 289 4.87 -20.59 -0.15
N PHE A 290 5.57 -21.32 0.72
CA PHE A 290 6.68 -20.79 1.50
C PHE A 290 8.01 -21.52 1.28
N VAL A 291 8.01 -22.85 1.25
CA VAL A 291 9.27 -23.62 1.20
C VAL A 291 9.94 -23.47 -0.17
N ILE A 292 9.19 -23.53 -1.27
CA ILE A 292 9.76 -23.40 -2.63
C ILE A 292 10.44 -22.04 -2.83
N PRO A 293 9.79 -20.88 -2.58
CA PRO A 293 10.46 -19.59 -2.68
C PRO A 293 11.67 -19.43 -1.75
N VAL A 294 11.59 -19.97 -0.52
CA VAL A 294 12.73 -19.91 0.43
C VAL A 294 13.91 -20.72 -0.08
N LEU A 295 13.69 -21.95 -0.55
CA LEU A 295 14.75 -22.77 -1.12
C LEU A 295 15.36 -22.11 -2.36
N SER A 296 14.53 -21.53 -3.23
CA SER A 296 15.01 -20.80 -4.41
C SER A 296 15.84 -19.58 -4.01
N LEU A 297 15.44 -18.83 -2.99
CA LEU A 297 16.23 -17.73 -2.44
C LEU A 297 17.57 -18.23 -1.92
N LEU A 298 17.58 -19.32 -1.13
CA LEU A 298 18.81 -19.88 -0.56
C LEU A 298 19.79 -20.33 -1.66
N ILE A 299 19.31 -20.89 -2.77
CA ILE A 299 20.15 -21.26 -3.92
C ILE A 299 20.92 -20.06 -4.46
N THR A 300 20.31 -18.86 -4.53
CA THR A 300 20.99 -17.64 -5.02
C THR A 300 22.23 -17.27 -4.18
N PHE A 301 22.27 -17.64 -2.90
CA PHE A 301 23.42 -17.34 -2.03
C PHE A 301 24.65 -18.18 -2.34
N PHE A 302 24.47 -19.40 -2.87
CA PHE A 302 25.56 -20.30 -3.24
C PHE A 302 26.17 -19.99 -4.62
N ILE A 303 25.57 -19.08 -5.38
CA ILE A 303 26.09 -18.69 -6.70
C ILE A 303 27.17 -17.62 -6.50
N GLU A 304 28.35 -17.89 -7.07
CA GLU A 304 29.55 -17.03 -6.98
C GLU A 304 29.87 -16.33 -8.30
N GLU A 305 29.28 -16.74 -9.42
CA GLU A 305 29.47 -16.07 -10.72
C GLU A 305 28.32 -15.08 -10.98
N TYR A 306 28.65 -13.82 -11.29
CA TYR A 306 27.67 -12.74 -11.53
C TYR A 306 26.66 -13.09 -12.64
N GLY A 307 27.14 -13.59 -13.78
CA GLY A 307 26.28 -13.93 -14.92
C GLY A 307 25.29 -15.05 -14.60
N MET A 308 25.74 -16.09 -13.88
CA MET A 308 24.87 -17.15 -13.40
C MET A 308 23.87 -16.64 -12.35
N LEU A 309 24.31 -15.77 -11.43
CA LEU A 309 23.44 -15.20 -10.41
C LEU A 309 22.31 -14.39 -11.06
N ARG A 310 22.64 -13.52 -12.01
CA ARG A 310 21.65 -12.71 -12.73
C ARG A 310 20.61 -13.56 -13.46
N LYS A 311 21.04 -14.59 -14.19
CA LYS A 311 20.11 -15.55 -14.83
C LYS A 311 19.27 -16.31 -13.80
N SER A 312 19.85 -16.68 -12.67
CA SER A 312 19.14 -17.40 -11.59
C SER A 312 18.06 -16.57 -10.92
N LEU A 313 18.22 -15.23 -10.85
CA LEU A 313 17.22 -14.34 -10.29
C LEU A 313 15.89 -14.42 -11.06
N GLY A 314 15.93 -14.52 -12.40
CA GLY A 314 14.71 -14.71 -13.18
C GLY A 314 13.97 -16.02 -12.84
N TYR A 315 14.69 -17.12 -12.59
CA TYR A 315 14.06 -18.37 -12.13
C TYR A 315 13.51 -18.22 -10.71
N PHE A 316 14.21 -17.50 -9.83
CA PHE A 316 13.74 -17.21 -8.48
C PHE A 316 12.46 -16.35 -8.50
N GLU A 317 12.38 -15.32 -9.34
CA GLU A 317 11.19 -14.47 -9.54
C GLU A 317 9.98 -15.30 -9.98
N ILE A 318 10.16 -16.30 -10.86
CA ILE A 318 9.09 -17.23 -11.24
C ILE A 318 8.56 -17.99 -10.01
N THR A 319 9.41 -18.37 -9.07
CA THR A 319 8.95 -19.03 -7.84
C THR A 319 8.13 -18.10 -6.94
N LEU A 320 8.38 -16.78 -6.98
CA LEU A 320 7.58 -15.78 -6.27
C LEU A 320 6.18 -15.58 -6.88
N LEU A 321 5.96 -15.98 -8.14
CA LEU A 321 4.62 -15.97 -8.74
C LEU A 321 3.70 -17.03 -8.10
N ILE A 322 4.25 -18.12 -7.56
CA ILE A 322 3.49 -19.20 -6.93
C ILE A 322 2.62 -18.70 -5.76
N PRO A 323 3.17 -18.02 -4.72
CA PRO A 323 2.36 -17.46 -3.64
C PRO A 323 1.37 -16.39 -4.12
N LEU A 324 1.73 -15.61 -5.15
CA LEU A 324 0.83 -14.61 -5.75
C LEU A 324 -0.38 -15.27 -6.42
N ILE A 325 -0.16 -16.28 -7.26
CA ILE A 325 -1.23 -17.05 -7.93
C ILE A 325 -2.12 -17.74 -6.89
N TYR A 326 -1.51 -18.34 -5.87
CA TYR A 326 -2.25 -18.94 -4.76
C TYR A 326 -3.16 -17.93 -4.07
N PHE A 327 -2.64 -16.72 -3.79
CA PHE A 327 -3.41 -15.63 -3.22
C PHE A 327 -4.58 -15.23 -4.13
N LEU A 328 -4.34 -14.96 -5.41
CA LEU A 328 -5.39 -14.57 -6.36
C LEU A 328 -6.49 -15.62 -6.46
N PHE A 329 -6.11 -16.90 -6.45
CA PHE A 329 -7.05 -18.01 -6.42
C PHE A 329 -7.91 -18.01 -5.14
N ARG A 330 -7.31 -17.80 -3.96
CA ARG A 330 -8.06 -17.71 -2.69
C ARG A 330 -9.00 -16.51 -2.68
N LEU A 331 -8.54 -15.38 -3.18
CA LEU A 331 -9.31 -14.17 -3.29
C LEU A 331 -10.52 -14.36 -4.22
N TYR A 332 -10.35 -15.05 -5.36
CA TYR A 332 -11.46 -15.43 -6.24
C TYR A 332 -12.49 -16.33 -5.54
N LEU A 333 -12.04 -17.37 -4.83
CA LEU A 333 -12.94 -18.30 -4.14
C LEU A 333 -13.75 -17.63 -3.03
N ASN A 334 -13.16 -16.66 -2.32
CA ASN A 334 -13.78 -16.03 -1.14
C ASN A 334 -14.38 -14.63 -1.45
N ARG A 335 -14.44 -14.24 -2.73
CA ARG A 335 -14.90 -12.89 -3.15
C ARG A 335 -16.33 -12.53 -2.69
N LYS A 336 -17.19 -13.53 -2.47
CA LYS A 336 -18.58 -13.33 -2.02
C LYS A 336 -18.71 -13.23 -0.51
N GLU A 337 -17.76 -13.80 0.24
CA GLU A 337 -17.84 -13.89 1.71
C GLU A 337 -17.19 -12.69 2.40
N SER A 338 -16.36 -11.91 1.69
CA SER A 338 -15.58 -10.84 2.30
C SER A 338 -15.76 -9.53 1.54
N ALA A 339 -16.72 -8.72 1.99
CA ALA A 339 -17.02 -7.39 1.43
C ALA A 339 -15.81 -6.45 1.41
N ARG A 340 -14.82 -6.70 2.28
CA ARG A 340 -13.55 -5.94 2.37
C ARG A 340 -12.64 -6.15 1.16
N ILE A 341 -12.74 -7.31 0.50
CA ILE A 341 -11.84 -7.70 -0.60
C ILE A 341 -12.23 -6.99 -1.91
N ILE A 342 -13.51 -6.76 -2.14
CA ILE A 342 -14.01 -6.24 -3.43
C ILE A 342 -13.35 -4.89 -3.78
N PRO A 343 -13.32 -3.87 -2.89
CA PRO A 343 -12.67 -2.60 -3.19
C PRO A 343 -11.16 -2.75 -3.47
N LEU A 344 -10.48 -3.67 -2.77
CA LEU A 344 -9.06 -3.93 -2.92
C LEU A 344 -8.71 -4.48 -4.31
N ILE A 345 -9.57 -5.37 -4.83
CA ILE A 345 -9.45 -5.89 -6.20
C ILE A 345 -9.72 -4.78 -7.20
N THR A 346 -10.87 -4.11 -7.07
CA THR A 346 -11.41 -3.20 -8.08
C THR A 346 -10.58 -1.94 -8.20
N PHE A 347 -10.20 -1.32 -7.09
CA PHE A 347 -9.49 -0.04 -7.08
C PHE A 347 -7.99 -0.16 -6.87
N GLY A 348 -7.51 -1.33 -6.43
CA GLY A 348 -6.09 -1.58 -6.22
C GLY A 348 -5.50 -2.50 -7.30
N PHE A 349 -5.81 -3.79 -7.21
CA PHE A 349 -5.08 -4.83 -7.95
C PHE A 349 -5.30 -4.74 -9.47
N ILE A 350 -6.54 -4.51 -9.93
CA ILE A 350 -6.85 -4.42 -11.37
C ILE A 350 -6.09 -3.26 -12.04
N PRO A 351 -6.15 -2.01 -11.53
CA PRO A 351 -5.35 -0.92 -12.09
C PRO A 351 -3.85 -1.22 -12.13
N ALA A 352 -3.27 -1.80 -11.06
CA ALA A 352 -1.87 -2.17 -11.05
C ALA A 352 -1.55 -3.23 -12.11
N LEU A 353 -2.40 -4.24 -12.27
CA LEU A 353 -2.25 -5.25 -13.31
C LEU A 353 -2.31 -4.64 -14.72
N ILE A 354 -3.19 -3.66 -14.96
CA ILE A 354 -3.28 -2.94 -16.24
C ILE A 354 -1.95 -2.25 -16.56
N THR A 355 -1.28 -1.63 -15.58
CA THR A 355 0.03 -0.99 -15.81
C THR A 355 1.12 -1.99 -16.15
N ILE A 356 1.10 -3.18 -15.55
CA ILE A 356 2.05 -4.26 -15.87
C ILE A 356 1.79 -4.79 -17.29
N LEU A 357 0.52 -5.06 -17.63
CA LEU A 357 0.15 -5.54 -18.96
C LEU A 357 0.46 -4.52 -20.05
N HIS A 358 0.27 -3.22 -19.76
CA HIS A 358 0.64 -2.14 -20.66
C HIS A 358 2.12 -2.21 -21.04
N ASP A 359 3.01 -2.26 -20.05
CA ASP A 359 4.45 -2.27 -20.25
C ASP A 359 4.95 -3.57 -20.91
N LEU A 360 4.25 -4.69 -20.69
CA LEU A 360 4.55 -5.97 -21.34
C LEU A 360 4.04 -6.07 -22.79
N THR A 361 3.04 -5.28 -23.20
CA THR A 361 2.38 -5.47 -24.50
C THR A 361 2.63 -4.32 -25.47
N LEU A 362 2.54 -3.07 -25.03
CA LEU A 362 2.61 -1.94 -25.95
C LEU A 362 3.97 -1.76 -26.64
N PRO A 363 5.12 -1.99 -25.99
CA PRO A 363 6.42 -1.95 -26.67
C PRO A 363 6.53 -2.96 -27.83
N HIS A 364 5.81 -4.09 -27.78
CA HIS A 364 5.80 -5.09 -28.84
C HIS A 364 4.75 -4.82 -29.93
N LEU A 365 3.74 -3.99 -29.65
CA LEU A 365 2.64 -3.72 -30.58
C LEU A 365 2.81 -2.41 -31.35
N ILE A 366 3.54 -1.44 -30.80
CA ILE A 366 3.69 -0.09 -31.35
C ILE A 366 5.19 0.20 -31.49
N GLN A 367 5.66 0.32 -32.73
CA GLN A 367 7.06 0.66 -33.03
C GLN A 367 7.38 2.07 -32.48
N GLY A 368 8.47 2.18 -31.72
CA GLY A 368 8.89 3.43 -31.08
C GLY A 368 8.18 3.76 -29.76
N TYR A 369 7.39 2.84 -29.20
CA TYR A 369 6.72 3.04 -27.92
C TYR A 369 7.69 2.89 -26.74
N SER A 370 7.99 3.99 -26.05
CA SER A 370 8.98 4.04 -24.96
C SER A 370 8.42 4.45 -23.59
N ILE A 371 7.10 4.43 -23.42
CA ILE A 371 6.46 4.88 -22.18
C ILE A 371 6.21 3.67 -21.27
N PHE A 372 6.89 3.64 -20.12
CA PHE A 372 6.68 2.61 -19.09
C PHE A 372 5.92 3.20 -17.91
N ILE A 373 4.74 2.66 -17.59
CA ILE A 373 3.87 3.13 -16.50
C ILE A 373 3.76 2.15 -15.34
N SER A 374 4.33 0.95 -15.45
CA SER A 374 4.33 -0.08 -14.39
C SER A 374 4.95 0.43 -13.08
N GLY A 375 5.91 1.36 -13.17
CA GLY A 375 6.50 2.04 -12.01
C GLY A 375 5.48 2.80 -11.15
N ALA A 376 4.33 3.20 -11.69
CA ALA A 376 3.25 3.86 -10.94
C ALA A 376 2.18 2.90 -10.40
N GLY A 377 2.06 1.70 -10.97
CA GLY A 377 1.00 0.74 -10.64
C GLY A 377 1.05 0.24 -9.20
N LEU A 378 2.22 -0.22 -8.76
CA LEU A 378 2.41 -0.72 -7.39
C LEU A 378 2.26 0.39 -6.32
N PRO A 379 2.87 1.59 -6.47
CA PRO A 379 2.56 2.73 -5.59
C PRO A 379 1.06 3.02 -5.48
N LEU A 380 0.33 3.04 -6.60
CA LEU A 380 -1.11 3.31 -6.59
C LEU A 380 -1.90 2.22 -5.86
N PHE A 381 -1.53 0.94 -6.05
CA PHE A 381 -2.09 -0.17 -5.31
C PHE A 381 -1.86 -0.04 -3.79
N LEU A 382 -0.65 0.31 -3.36
CA LEU A 382 -0.34 0.48 -1.94
C LEU A 382 -1.09 1.69 -1.35
N LEU A 383 -1.19 2.80 -2.09
CA LEU A 383 -1.93 3.97 -1.66
C LEU A 383 -3.43 3.66 -1.47
N THR A 384 -4.05 3.00 -2.45
CA THR A 384 -5.46 2.61 -2.38
C THR A 384 -5.72 1.60 -1.25
N THR A 385 -4.82 0.65 -1.05
CA THR A 385 -4.87 -0.29 0.08
C THR A 385 -4.83 0.44 1.42
N ASN A 386 -3.97 1.44 1.57
CA ASN A 386 -3.89 2.25 2.79
C ASN A 386 -5.20 3.02 3.06
N ILE A 387 -5.82 3.58 2.01
CA ILE A 387 -7.11 4.26 2.10
C ILE A 387 -8.21 3.27 2.51
N ILE A 388 -8.23 2.06 1.93
CA ILE A 388 -9.19 1.01 2.28
C ILE A 388 -9.05 0.59 3.74
N LEU A 389 -7.81 0.40 4.24
CA LEU A 389 -7.56 0.08 5.64
C LEU A 389 -8.05 1.19 6.58
N ALA A 390 -7.80 2.45 6.22
CA ALA A 390 -8.29 3.59 6.99
C ALA A 390 -9.82 3.64 7.01
N HIS A 391 -10.48 3.38 5.88
CA HIS A 391 -11.95 3.32 5.81
C HIS A 391 -12.53 2.20 6.67
N GLU A 392 -12.00 0.98 6.55
CA GLU A 392 -12.44 -0.17 7.35
C GLU A 392 -12.20 0.06 8.85
N PHE A 393 -11.09 0.70 9.22
CA PHE A 393 -10.82 1.08 10.60
C PHE A 393 -11.88 2.02 11.18
N VAL A 394 -12.23 3.07 10.43
CA VAL A 394 -13.24 4.05 10.85
C VAL A 394 -14.62 3.40 10.93
N LYS A 395 -14.97 2.58 9.95
CA LYS A 395 -16.22 1.82 9.91
C LYS A 395 -16.35 0.89 11.12
N ASP A 396 -15.30 0.12 11.43
CA ASP A 396 -15.28 -0.79 12.58
C ASP A 396 -15.40 -0.01 13.89
N ARG A 397 -14.76 1.16 14.01
CA ARG A 397 -14.87 2.01 15.20
C ARG A 397 -16.29 2.56 15.40
N ASN A 398 -16.89 3.08 14.34
CA ASN A 398 -18.26 3.61 14.40
C ASN A 398 -19.28 2.52 14.75
N MET A 399 -19.11 1.30 14.23
CA MET A 399 -19.95 0.16 14.56
C MET A 399 -19.82 -0.25 16.04
N ILE A 400 -18.60 -0.20 16.61
CA ILE A 400 -18.40 -0.45 18.04
C ILE A 400 -19.12 0.60 18.88
N ASP A 401 -18.99 1.88 18.52
CA ASP A 401 -19.64 2.98 19.23
C ASP A 401 -21.18 2.83 19.18
N GLU A 402 -21.74 2.45 18.03
CA GLU A 402 -23.18 2.19 17.87
C GLU A 402 -23.67 1.00 18.70
N ILE A 403 -22.94 -0.12 18.69
CA ILE A 403 -23.27 -1.30 19.49
C ILE A 403 -23.23 -0.97 20.98
N ASN A 404 -22.24 -0.21 21.44
CA ASN A 404 -22.14 0.18 22.85
C ASN A 404 -23.34 1.04 23.28
N LEU A 405 -23.74 2.02 22.46
CA LEU A 405 -24.93 2.84 22.72
C LEU A 405 -26.22 2.00 22.78
N ASN A 406 -26.37 1.05 21.86
CA ASN A 406 -27.52 0.15 21.84
C ASN A 406 -27.52 -0.84 23.01
N LEU A 407 -26.35 -1.31 23.46
CA LEU A 407 -26.24 -2.16 24.63
C LEU A 407 -26.58 -1.40 25.90
N GLU A 408 -26.09 -0.18 26.07
CA GLU A 408 -26.42 0.67 27.22
C GLU A 408 -27.93 0.92 27.32
N SER A 409 -28.60 1.21 26.19
CA SER A 409 -30.04 1.43 26.17
C SER A 409 -30.81 0.15 26.53
N LEU A 410 -30.43 -1.00 25.96
CA LEU A 410 -31.04 -2.29 26.27
C LEU A 410 -30.84 -2.70 27.73
N VAL A 411 -29.64 -2.50 28.27
CA VAL A 411 -29.33 -2.79 29.68
C VAL A 411 -30.17 -1.90 30.61
N GLN A 412 -30.32 -0.61 30.30
CA GLN A 412 -31.18 0.29 31.07
C GLN A 412 -32.66 -0.13 31.01
N GLU A 413 -33.15 -0.52 29.85
CA GLU A 413 -34.53 -0.99 29.68
C GLU A 413 -34.79 -2.24 30.53
N ARG A 414 -33.95 -3.27 30.39
CA ARG A 414 -34.06 -4.51 31.18
C ARG A 414 -33.92 -4.27 32.67
N SER A 415 -33.05 -3.36 33.07
CA SER A 415 -32.91 -2.98 34.49
C SER A 415 -34.19 -2.34 35.02
N ARG A 416 -34.83 -1.45 34.26
CA ARG A 416 -36.13 -0.85 34.64
C ARG A 416 -37.25 -1.89 34.71
N GLU A 417 -37.30 -2.82 33.77
CA GLU A 417 -38.28 -3.92 33.80
C GLU A 417 -38.10 -4.79 35.04
N LEU A 418 -36.86 -5.16 35.36
CA LEU A 418 -36.54 -5.95 36.55
C LEU A 418 -36.89 -5.21 37.85
N VAL A 419 -36.61 -3.90 37.93
CA VAL A 419 -37.03 -3.09 39.09
C VAL A 419 -38.54 -3.12 39.24
N LYS A 420 -39.30 -2.89 38.16
CA LYS A 420 -40.78 -2.95 38.19
C LYS A 420 -41.29 -4.34 38.56
N ALA A 421 -40.68 -5.40 38.06
CA ALA A 421 -41.06 -6.78 38.39
C ALA A 421 -40.77 -7.09 39.87
N ASN A 422 -39.61 -6.65 40.38
CA ASN A 422 -39.24 -6.79 41.79
C ASN A 422 -40.14 -5.97 42.71
N GLU A 423 -40.53 -4.76 42.33
CA GLU A 423 -41.51 -3.94 43.07
C GLU A 423 -42.84 -4.69 43.19
N LYS A 424 -43.38 -5.21 42.07
CA LYS A 424 -44.61 -6.02 42.07
C LYS A 424 -44.49 -7.28 42.94
N LEU A 425 -43.37 -7.99 42.85
CA LEU A 425 -43.10 -9.17 43.69
C LEU A 425 -43.01 -8.81 45.17
N ASN A 426 -42.35 -7.70 45.51
CA ASN A 426 -42.24 -7.21 46.88
C ASN A 426 -43.60 -6.78 47.43
N GLU A 427 -44.45 -6.13 46.64
CA GLU A 427 -45.82 -5.82 47.03
C GLU A 427 -46.63 -7.10 47.31
N HIS A 428 -46.53 -8.10 46.44
CA HIS A 428 -47.19 -9.40 46.64
C HIS A 428 -46.69 -10.10 47.90
N ASN A 429 -45.37 -10.20 48.08
CA ASN A 429 -44.73 -10.79 49.25
C ASN A 429 -45.07 -10.03 50.55
N LYS A 430 -45.18 -8.70 50.51
CA LYS A 430 -45.57 -7.89 51.69
C LYS A 430 -47.02 -8.17 52.09
N LYS A 431 -47.94 -8.29 51.10
CA LYS A 431 -49.32 -8.72 51.34
C LYS A 431 -49.39 -10.11 51.95
N ASP A 432 -48.64 -11.07 51.41
CA ASP A 432 -48.61 -12.44 51.96
C ASP A 432 -48.02 -12.50 53.38
N ARG A 433 -46.92 -11.76 53.65
CA ARG A 433 -46.35 -11.66 55.02
C ARG A 433 -47.32 -11.06 56.03
N LEU A 434 -48.12 -10.06 55.62
CA LEU A 434 -49.17 -9.49 56.49
C LEU A 434 -50.29 -10.49 56.76
N ILE A 435 -50.68 -11.29 55.76
CA ILE A 435 -51.67 -12.37 55.92
C ILE A 435 -51.12 -13.45 56.86
N ASP A 436 -49.83 -13.76 56.78
CA ASP A 436 -49.16 -14.74 57.63
C ASP A 436 -48.85 -14.23 59.06
N LYS A 437 -48.88 -12.91 59.30
CA LYS A 437 -48.74 -12.33 60.64
C LYS A 437 -49.90 -12.71 61.58
N TYR A 438 -51.08 -12.94 61.01
CA TYR A 438 -52.27 -13.30 61.76
C TYR A 438 -52.47 -14.81 61.69
N ASP A 439 -52.86 -15.44 62.81
CA ASP A 439 -53.12 -16.89 62.92
C ASP A 439 -54.46 -17.28 62.26
N LEU A 440 -54.53 -17.03 60.96
CA LEU A 440 -55.69 -17.29 60.11
C LEU A 440 -55.65 -18.73 59.60
N THR A 441 -56.81 -19.38 59.65
CA THR A 441 -56.99 -20.69 59.01
C THR A 441 -56.83 -20.58 57.49
N PRO A 442 -56.53 -21.68 56.77
CA PRO A 442 -56.40 -21.65 55.31
C PRO A 442 -57.60 -20.99 54.60
N ARG A 443 -58.81 -21.25 55.10
CA ARG A 443 -60.05 -20.69 54.54
C ARG A 443 -60.22 -19.19 54.82
N GLU A 444 -59.79 -18.72 56.00
CA GLU A 444 -59.78 -17.30 56.34
C GLU A 444 -58.73 -16.53 55.53
N LYS A 445 -57.56 -17.14 55.23
CA LYS A 445 -56.55 -16.56 54.33
C LYS A 445 -57.06 -16.41 52.90
N GLU A 446 -57.73 -17.42 52.37
CA GLU A 446 -58.38 -17.34 51.06
C GLU A 446 -59.39 -16.20 50.99
N ILE A 447 -60.30 -16.13 51.97
CA ILE A 447 -61.33 -15.09 52.03
C ILE A 447 -60.69 -13.70 52.18
N LEU A 448 -59.65 -13.55 53.00
CA LEU A 448 -58.91 -12.28 53.13
C LEU A 448 -58.24 -11.86 51.82
N ARG A 449 -57.68 -12.80 51.04
CA ARG A 449 -57.12 -12.51 49.70
C ARG A 449 -58.19 -12.01 48.74
N TYR A 450 -59.38 -12.61 48.72
CA TYR A 450 -60.49 -12.11 47.91
C TYR A 450 -60.96 -10.71 48.34
N ILE A 451 -61.03 -10.45 49.66
CA ILE A 451 -61.38 -9.11 50.16
C ILE A 451 -60.36 -8.08 49.68
N LEU A 452 -59.07 -8.38 49.80
CA LEU A 452 -57.96 -7.51 49.40
C LEU A 452 -57.90 -7.23 47.89
N ASN A 453 -58.45 -8.13 47.07
CA ASN A 453 -58.57 -7.94 45.63
C ASN A 453 -59.88 -7.22 45.22
N GLY A 454 -60.73 -6.83 46.18
CA GLY A 454 -61.91 -6.00 45.93
C GLY A 454 -63.24 -6.75 45.70
N TYR A 455 -63.27 -8.08 45.82
CA TYR A 455 -64.45 -8.90 45.50
C TYR A 455 -65.58 -8.74 46.52
N THR A 456 -66.82 -8.52 46.07
CA THR A 456 -68.02 -8.46 46.92
C THR A 456 -68.32 -9.82 47.57
N ASN A 457 -69.08 -9.84 48.66
CA ASN A 457 -69.35 -11.10 49.38
C ASN A 457 -70.04 -12.16 48.50
N ASP A 458 -70.84 -11.73 47.53
CA ASP A 458 -71.52 -12.61 46.57
C ASP A 458 -70.53 -13.22 45.59
N GLU A 459 -69.59 -12.43 45.06
CA GLU A 459 -68.50 -12.90 44.19
C GLU A 459 -67.54 -13.84 44.93
N ILE A 460 -67.29 -13.60 46.23
CA ILE A 460 -66.49 -14.52 47.06
C ILE A 460 -67.24 -15.83 47.29
N ALA A 461 -68.54 -15.76 47.58
CA ALA A 461 -69.39 -16.93 47.79
C ALA A 461 -69.42 -17.82 46.53
N GLU A 462 -69.58 -17.20 45.35
CA GLU A 462 -69.53 -17.87 44.05
C GLU A 462 -68.15 -18.46 43.77
N GLY A 463 -67.09 -17.65 43.89
CA GLY A 463 -65.71 -18.07 43.61
C GLY A 463 -65.21 -19.19 44.52
N LEU A 464 -65.73 -19.28 45.74
CA LEU A 464 -65.41 -20.33 46.71
C LEU A 464 -66.44 -21.46 46.76
N SER A 465 -67.49 -21.39 45.92
CA SER A 465 -68.60 -22.35 45.85
C SER A 465 -69.24 -22.66 47.22
N ILE A 466 -69.47 -21.62 48.03
CA ILE A 466 -70.09 -21.71 49.36
C ILE A 466 -71.21 -20.69 49.51
N SER A 467 -72.12 -20.89 50.48
CA SER A 467 -73.22 -19.95 50.69
C SER A 467 -72.72 -18.60 51.23
N ILE A 468 -73.42 -17.52 50.91
CA ILE A 468 -73.20 -16.18 51.49
C ILE A 468 -73.23 -16.23 53.03
N ARG A 469 -74.10 -17.07 53.60
CA ARG A 469 -74.17 -17.29 55.06
C ARG A 469 -72.85 -17.86 55.61
N THR A 470 -72.22 -18.77 54.89
CA THR A 470 -70.90 -19.33 55.24
C THR A 470 -69.81 -18.28 55.15
N ILE A 471 -69.85 -17.41 54.12
CA ILE A 471 -68.94 -16.25 54.00
C ILE A 471 -69.09 -15.30 55.19
N ASN A 472 -70.32 -14.97 55.60
CA ASN A 472 -70.56 -14.09 56.74
C ASN A 472 -69.99 -14.67 58.06
N THR A 473 -70.08 -15.98 58.26
CA THR A 473 -69.45 -16.65 59.42
C THR A 473 -67.92 -16.55 59.37
N HIS A 474 -67.31 -16.78 58.22
CA HIS A 474 -65.86 -16.62 58.06
C HIS A 474 -65.41 -15.16 58.22
N LEU A 475 -66.18 -14.18 57.71
CA LEU A 475 -65.93 -12.75 57.89
C LEU A 475 -65.99 -12.34 59.36
N TYR A 476 -66.95 -12.87 60.12
CA TYR A 476 -67.04 -12.61 61.56
C TYR A 476 -65.79 -13.10 62.31
N ASN A 477 -65.36 -14.34 62.04
CA ASN A 477 -64.15 -14.88 62.65
C ASN A 477 -62.89 -14.14 62.20
N LEU A 478 -62.83 -13.74 60.92
CA LEU A 478 -61.75 -12.94 60.34
C LEU A 478 -61.64 -11.56 61.01
N TYR A 479 -62.76 -10.83 61.14
CA TYR A 479 -62.82 -9.53 61.83
C TYR A 479 -62.35 -9.63 63.27
N ARG A 480 -62.77 -10.68 63.99
CA ARG A 480 -62.31 -10.92 65.37
C ARG A 480 -60.82 -11.19 65.46
N LYS A 481 -60.25 -12.00 64.54
CA LYS A 481 -58.82 -12.33 64.53
C LYS A 481 -57.92 -11.18 64.05
N LEU A 482 -58.46 -10.28 63.24
CA LEU A 482 -57.78 -9.07 62.76
C LEU A 482 -58.00 -7.85 63.67
N GLU A 483 -58.83 -8.00 64.72
CA GLU A 483 -59.22 -6.91 65.65
C GLU A 483 -59.82 -5.68 64.94
N VAL A 484 -60.68 -5.92 63.95
CA VAL A 484 -61.38 -4.88 63.18
C VAL A 484 -62.89 -5.11 63.19
N HIS A 485 -63.68 -4.07 62.98
CA HIS A 485 -65.14 -4.12 63.04
C HIS A 485 -65.82 -3.98 61.68
N SER A 486 -65.07 -3.67 60.63
CA SER A 486 -65.62 -3.49 59.30
C SER A 486 -64.65 -3.90 58.20
N ARG A 487 -65.22 -4.16 57.01
CA ARG A 487 -64.43 -4.41 55.79
C ARG A 487 -63.54 -3.22 55.44
N VAL A 488 -64.02 -2.00 55.69
CA VAL A 488 -63.27 -0.75 55.49
C VAL A 488 -62.09 -0.68 56.46
N GLU A 489 -62.26 -1.15 57.71
CA GLU A 489 -61.16 -1.25 58.66
C GLU A 489 -60.14 -2.33 58.30
N ILE A 490 -60.52 -3.46 57.67
CA ILE A 490 -59.53 -4.39 57.10
C ILE A 490 -58.64 -3.64 56.10
N PHE A 491 -59.26 -2.89 55.17
CA PHE A 491 -58.51 -2.11 54.21
C PHE A 491 -57.65 -1.05 54.91
N SER A 492 -58.16 -0.34 55.91
CA SER A 492 -57.41 0.67 56.67
C SER A 492 -56.25 0.08 57.49
N LEU A 493 -56.46 -1.02 58.21
CA LEU A 493 -55.45 -1.73 58.99
C LEU A 493 -54.30 -2.19 58.10
N LEU A 494 -54.65 -2.74 56.94
CA LEU A 494 -53.65 -3.17 55.99
C LEU A 494 -53.00 -1.95 55.34
N ASN A 495 -53.75 -0.97 54.82
CA ASN A 495 -53.26 0.25 54.14
C ASN A 495 -52.38 1.14 55.03
N ASN A 496 -52.67 1.26 56.33
CA ASN A 496 -51.85 1.99 57.32
C ASN A 496 -50.61 1.21 57.78
N SER A 497 -50.51 -0.07 57.44
CA SER A 497 -49.31 -0.89 57.62
C SER A 497 -48.39 -0.89 56.38
N PHE A 498 -48.76 -0.18 55.30
CA PHE A 498 -47.96 -0.07 54.05
C PHE A 498 -46.97 1.08 54.07
#